data_AF-A0A849XX72-F1
#
_entry.id   AF-A0A849XX72-F1
#
_cell.length_a   1.000
_cell.length_b   1.000
_cell.length_c   1.000
_cell.angle_alpha   90.00
_cell.angle_beta   90.00
_cell.angle_gamma   90.00
#
_symmetry.space_group_name_H-M   'P 1'
#
loop_
_entity.id
_entity.type
_entity.pdbx_description
1 polymer ?
#
loop_
_entity_poly.entity_id
_entity_poly.type
_entity_poly.pdbx_seq_one_letter_code
_entity_poly.pdbx_strand_id
1 'polypeptide(L)'
;MRGTGYILIPLLVVPGIVKHYEYLMVPYIIAENPAMDYKEAFQISKQMMDGEKMEAFIMDLSFLGWYLLSAVTCGLLAIFYVNPYVQASFAEMYTFNKQKAYQEGYIR
;
A
#
# COMPACT_ATOMS: atom_id res chain seq x y z
N MET A 1 14.25 29.03 -23.36
CA MET A 1 14.46 27.70 -22.77
C MET A 1 13.95 27.68 -21.33
N ARG A 2 12.66 27.44 -21.10
CA ARG A 2 12.06 27.28 -19.76
C ARG A 2 10.95 26.22 -19.86
N GLY A 3 11.30 24.95 -19.68
CA GLY A 3 10.34 23.84 -19.79
C GLY A 3 10.76 22.57 -19.04
N THR A 4 12.00 22.47 -18.60
CA THR A 4 12.56 21.21 -18.07
C THR A 4 12.17 20.91 -16.61
N GLY A 5 11.71 21.91 -15.84
CA GLY A 5 11.38 21.72 -14.41
C GLY A 5 10.11 20.91 -14.15
N TYR A 6 9.11 20.98 -15.04
CA TYR A 6 7.82 20.32 -14.84
C TYR A 6 7.84 18.81 -15.15
N ILE A 7 8.87 18.32 -15.85
CA ILE A 7 8.98 16.91 -16.27
C ILE A 7 9.67 16.05 -15.19
N LEU A 8 10.54 16.67 -14.37
CA LEU A 8 11.27 15.99 -13.29
C LEU A 8 10.36 15.60 -12.11
N ILE A 9 9.34 16.39 -11.82
CA ILE A 9 8.42 16.16 -10.69
C ILE A 9 7.66 14.83 -10.85
N PRO A 10 6.96 14.55 -11.97
CA PRO A 10 6.29 13.26 -12.14
C PRO A 10 7.30 12.09 -12.20
N LEU A 11 8.50 12.30 -12.73
CA LEU A 11 9.54 11.26 -12.80
C LEU A 11 10.07 10.83 -11.42
N LEU A 12 9.95 11.67 -10.39
CA LEU A 12 10.38 11.37 -9.02
C LEU A 12 9.21 10.97 -8.10
N VAL A 13 8.03 11.54 -8.32
CA VAL A 13 6.82 11.27 -7.52
C VAL A 13 6.27 9.86 -7.81
N VAL A 14 6.21 9.47 -9.08
CA VAL A 14 5.71 8.15 -9.49
C VAL A 14 6.54 6.99 -8.90
N PRO A 15 7.89 6.94 -9.00
CA PRO A 15 8.64 5.84 -8.40
C PRO A 15 8.58 5.84 -6.87
N GLY A 16 8.45 7.00 -6.21
CA GLY A 16 8.29 7.09 -4.76
C GLY A 16 6.97 6.46 -4.28
N ILE A 17 5.86 6.75 -4.95
CA ILE A 17 4.55 6.17 -4.67
C ILE A 17 4.55 4.66 -4.92
N VAL A 18 5.12 4.21 -6.04
CA VAL A 18 5.23 2.79 -6.37
C VAL A 18 6.04 2.02 -5.32
N LYS A 19 7.15 2.61 -4.84
CA LYS A 19 7.97 2.05 -3.76
C LYS A 19 7.23 2.00 -2.42
N HIS A 20 6.40 2.98 -2.12
CA HIS A 20 5.59 2.98 -0.91
C HIS A 20 4.65 1.77 -0.88
N TYR A 21 3.92 1.52 -1.98
CA TYR A 21 3.01 0.38 -2.08
C TYR A 21 3.75 -0.96 -2.10
N GLU A 22 4.95 -1.04 -2.69
CA GLU A 22 5.77 -2.26 -2.70
C GLU A 22 6.09 -2.79 -1.29
N TYR A 23 6.17 -1.90 -0.30
CA TYR A 23 6.52 -2.23 1.08
C TYR A 23 5.33 -2.20 2.05
N LEU A 24 4.12 -1.99 1.53
CA LEU A 24 2.92 -1.89 2.35
C LEU A 24 2.59 -3.21 3.08
N MET A 25 3.00 -4.35 2.52
CA MET A 25 2.72 -5.69 3.07
C MET A 25 3.76 -6.20 4.08
N VAL A 26 4.94 -5.59 4.13
CA VAL A 26 6.03 -5.95 5.07
C VAL A 26 5.56 -6.05 6.53
N PRO A 27 4.84 -5.04 7.10
CA PRO A 27 4.40 -5.13 8.49
C PRO A 27 3.43 -6.30 8.74
N TYR A 28 2.56 -6.62 7.76
CA TYR A 28 1.63 -7.75 7.87
C TYR A 28 2.36 -9.09 7.87
N ILE A 29 3.37 -9.25 7.00
CA ILE A 29 4.19 -10.47 6.91
C ILE A 29 4.97 -10.72 8.21
N ILE A 30 5.59 -9.67 8.75
CA ILE A 30 6.37 -9.78 10.00
C ILE A 30 5.46 -10.03 11.20
N ALA A 31 4.25 -9.45 11.21
CA ALA A 31 3.28 -9.71 12.26
C ALA A 31 2.83 -11.18 12.31
N GLU A 32 2.73 -11.84 11.15
CA GLU A 32 2.40 -13.26 11.08
C GLU A 32 3.61 -14.18 11.33
N ASN A 33 4.80 -13.81 10.85
CA ASN A 33 6.03 -14.58 11.05
C ASN A 33 7.14 -13.70 11.66
N PRO A 34 7.14 -13.50 12.98
CA PRO A 34 8.10 -12.63 13.65
C PRO A 34 9.54 -13.18 13.65
N ALA A 35 9.74 -14.45 13.29
CA ALA A 35 11.06 -15.07 13.18
C ALA A 35 11.69 -14.94 11.77
N MET A 36 10.93 -14.43 10.79
CA MET A 36 11.40 -14.23 9.41
C MET A 36 12.45 -13.13 9.32
N ASP A 37 13.45 -13.30 8.44
CA ASP A 37 14.40 -12.23 8.17
C ASP A 37 13.73 -11.05 7.46
N TYR A 38 14.08 -9.83 7.86
CA TYR A 38 13.51 -8.62 7.28
C TYR A 38 13.71 -8.58 5.75
N LYS A 39 14.87 -9.03 5.24
CA LYS A 39 15.13 -9.03 3.80
C LYS A 39 14.19 -9.97 3.06
N GLU A 40 13.87 -11.12 3.64
CA GLU A 40 12.92 -12.07 3.08
C GLU A 40 11.51 -11.48 3.05
N ALA A 41 11.07 -10.85 4.14
CA ALA A 41 9.78 -10.14 4.18
C ALA A 41 9.68 -9.03 3.11
N PHE A 42 10.77 -8.31 2.85
CA PHE A 42 10.83 -7.33 1.75
C PHE A 42 10.70 -7.96 0.37
N GLN A 43 11.37 -9.10 0.12
CA GLN A 43 11.27 -9.82 -1.16
C GLN A 43 9.85 -10.34 -1.39
N ILE A 44 9.26 -10.96 -0.37
CA ILE A 44 7.90 -11.48 -0.43
C ILE A 44 6.89 -10.35 -0.65
N SER A 45 6.97 -9.27 0.12
CA SER A 45 6.10 -8.09 -0.06
C SER A 45 6.19 -7.54 -1.47
N LYS A 46 7.41 -7.43 -2.02
CA LYS A 46 7.63 -6.96 -3.38
C LYS A 46 6.96 -7.85 -4.43
N GLN A 47 7.07 -9.17 -4.29
CA GLN A 47 6.45 -10.12 -5.20
C GLN A 47 4.92 -10.13 -5.06
N MET A 48 4.39 -10.12 -3.83
CA MET A 48 2.96 -10.05 -3.56
C MET A 48 2.30 -8.79 -4.11
N MET A 49 3.05 -7.69 -4.12
CA MET A 49 2.59 -6.40 -4.63
C MET A 49 2.83 -6.24 -6.14
N ASP A 50 3.55 -7.15 -6.80
CA ASP A 50 3.82 -7.02 -8.23
C ASP A 50 2.51 -7.24 -9.03
N GLY A 51 2.20 -6.29 -9.90
CA GLY A 51 0.89 -6.21 -10.57
C GLY A 51 -0.24 -5.59 -9.73
N GLU A 52 -0.19 -5.66 -8.39
CA GLU A 52 -1.23 -5.15 -7.48
C GLU A 52 -0.98 -3.70 -6.99
N LYS A 53 0.17 -3.09 -7.32
CA LYS A 53 0.50 -1.71 -6.92
C LYS A 53 -0.51 -0.69 -7.43
N MET A 54 -1.07 -0.92 -8.62
CA MET A 54 -2.08 -0.04 -9.20
C MET A 54 -3.41 -0.15 -8.44
N GLU A 55 -3.81 -1.36 -8.08
CA GLU A 55 -5.02 -1.59 -7.28
C GLU A 55 -4.89 -0.94 -5.89
N ALA A 56 -3.72 -1.05 -5.26
CA ALA A 56 -3.42 -0.36 -3.99
C ALA A 56 -3.57 1.16 -4.11
N PHE A 57 -3.11 1.74 -5.22
CA PHE A 57 -3.24 3.17 -5.51
C PHE A 57 -4.69 3.60 -5.74
N ILE A 58 -5.45 2.82 -6.51
CA ILE A 58 -6.88 3.07 -6.73
C ILE A 58 -7.65 2.98 -5.41
N MET A 59 -7.32 2.00 -4.57
CA MET A 59 -7.89 1.84 -3.23
C MET A 59 -7.61 3.08 -2.38
N ASP A 60 -6.38 3.56 -2.33
CA ASP A 60 -6.02 4.76 -1.56
C ASP A 60 -6.69 6.03 -2.11
N LEU A 61 -6.79 6.17 -3.43
CA LEU A 61 -7.56 7.24 -4.07
C LEU A 61 -9.05 7.21 -3.70
N SER A 62 -9.64 6.04 -3.53
CA SER A 62 -11.02 5.92 -3.07
C SER A 62 -11.21 6.48 -1.65
N PHE A 63 -10.15 6.44 -0.83
CA PHE A 63 -10.12 6.99 0.53
C PHE A 63 -9.80 8.48 0.59
N LEU A 64 -9.24 9.07 -0.47
CA LEU A 64 -8.89 10.49 -0.52
C LEU A 64 -10.08 11.41 -0.22
N GLY A 65 -11.28 11.07 -0.70
CA GLY A 65 -12.51 11.80 -0.37
C GLY A 65 -12.83 11.75 1.13
N TRP A 66 -12.68 10.60 1.76
CA TRP A 66 -12.90 10.41 3.19
C TRP A 66 -11.88 11.16 4.05
N TYR A 67 -10.62 11.25 3.60
CA TYR A 67 -9.60 12.07 4.25
C TYR A 67 -9.93 13.57 4.16
N LEU A 68 -10.45 14.04 3.03
CA LEU A 68 -10.91 15.43 2.89
C LEU A 68 -12.08 15.74 3.83
N LEU A 69 -13.08 14.86 3.91
CA LEU A 69 -14.19 14.99 4.87
C LEU A 69 -13.68 14.94 6.33
N SER A 70 -12.69 14.10 6.60
CA SER A 70 -12.06 14.02 7.91
C SER A 70 -11.36 15.32 8.29
N ALA A 71 -10.71 16.00 7.34
CA ALA A 71 -10.10 17.31 7.59
C ALA A 71 -11.16 18.37 7.97
N VAL A 72 -12.31 18.37 7.29
CA VAL A 72 -13.44 19.28 7.61
C VAL A 72 -14.01 19.00 9.01
N THR A 73 -14.04 17.75 9.43
CA THR A 73 -14.51 17.34 10.77
C THR A 73 -13.43 17.38 11.85
N CYS A 74 -12.32 18.11 11.62
CA CYS A 74 -11.18 18.22 12.54
C CYS A 74 -10.58 16.86 12.95
N GLY A 75 -10.63 15.86 12.06
CA GLY A 75 -10.05 14.53 12.26
C GLY A 75 -10.92 13.53 13.03
N LEU A 76 -12.12 13.93 13.50
CA LEU A 76 -13.02 13.02 14.22
C LEU A 76 -13.42 11.82 13.36
N LEU A 77 -13.82 12.08 12.11
CA LEU A 77 -14.21 11.02 11.19
C LEU A 77 -13.06 10.05 10.90
N ALA A 78 -11.82 10.56 10.85
CA ALA A 78 -10.64 9.74 10.65
C ALA A 78 -10.43 8.75 11.78
N ILE A 79 -10.54 9.20 13.03
CA ILE A 79 -10.27 8.37 14.22
C ILE A 79 -11.32 7.27 14.38
N PHE A 80 -12.60 7.61 14.20
CA PHE A 80 -13.69 6.68 14.49
C PHE A 80 -14.06 5.75 13.34
N TYR A 81 -13.94 6.21 12.09
CA TYR A 81 -14.46 5.48 10.93
C TYR A 81 -13.41 5.22 9.87
N VAL A 82 -12.75 6.27 9.37
CA VAL A 82 -11.90 6.13 8.18
C VAL A 82 -10.68 5.27 8.48
N ASN A 83 -9.97 5.50 9.58
CA ASN A 83 -8.77 4.75 9.91
C ASN A 83 -9.03 3.24 10.09
N PRO A 84 -9.96 2.78 10.95
CA PRO A 84 -10.21 1.35 11.09
C PRO A 84 -10.72 0.72 9.78
N TYR A 85 -11.50 1.45 8.98
CA TYR A 85 -11.98 0.97 7.69
C TYR A 85 -10.84 0.83 6.66
N VAL A 86 -9.95 1.82 6.57
CA VAL A 86 -8.75 1.77 5.72
C VAL A 86 -7.86 0.60 6.12
N GLN A 87 -7.58 0.43 7.42
CA GLN A 87 -6.75 -0.67 7.92
C GLN A 87 -7.37 -2.03 7.60
N ALA A 88 -8.70 -2.18 7.73
CA ALA A 88 -9.41 -3.40 7.36
C ALA A 88 -9.31 -3.69 5.85
N SER A 89 -9.46 -2.67 4.98
CA SER A 89 -9.32 -2.85 3.53
C SER A 89 -7.92 -3.30 3.13
N PHE A 90 -6.87 -2.72 3.71
CA PHE A 90 -5.50 -3.14 3.44
C PHE A 90 -5.17 -4.53 4.00
N ALA A 91 -5.78 -4.93 5.13
CA ALA A 91 -5.67 -6.28 5.68
C ALA A 91 -6.34 -7.33 4.76
N GLU A 92 -7.49 -7.01 4.18
CA GLU A 92 -8.15 -7.87 3.19
C GLU A 92 -7.31 -7.98 1.90
N MET A 93 -6.76 -6.85 1.43
CA MET A 93 -5.84 -6.86 0.28
C MET A 93 -4.61 -7.73 0.53
N TYR A 94 -4.04 -7.70 1.74
CA TYR A 94 -2.97 -8.61 2.14
C TYR A 94 -3.40 -10.08 2.05
N THR A 95 -4.58 -10.41 2.59
CA THR A 95 -5.12 -11.77 2.55
C THR A 95 -5.34 -12.26 1.12
N PHE A 96 -5.89 -11.42 0.26
CA PHE A 96 -6.08 -11.72 -1.17
C PHE A 96 -4.74 -11.95 -1.88
N ASN A 97 -3.77 -11.05 -1.71
CA ASN A 97 -2.45 -11.18 -2.32
C ASN A 97 -1.70 -12.43 -1.82
N LYS A 98 -1.88 -12.77 -0.54
CA LYS A 98 -1.32 -13.98 0.06
C LYS A 98 -1.93 -15.24 -0.56
N GLN A 99 -3.25 -15.29 -0.72
CA GLN A 99 -3.93 -16.39 -1.39
C GLN A 99 -3.47 -16.55 -2.85
N LYS A 100 -3.38 -15.44 -3.59
CA LYS A 100 -2.83 -15.43 -4.95
C LYS A 100 -1.41 -15.98 -4.97
N ALA A 101 -0.57 -15.55 -4.04
CA ALA A 101 0.81 -16.02 -3.96
C ALA A 101 0.96 -17.51 -3.61
N TYR A 102 0.03 -18.09 -2.83
CA TYR A 102 -0.07 -19.54 -2.65
C TYR A 102 -0.49 -20.27 -3.93
N GLN A 103 -1.43 -19.72 -4.69
CA GLN A 103 -1.90 -20.31 -5.95
C GLN A 103 -0.79 -20.34 -7.00
N GLU A 104 0.01 -19.28 -7.07
CA GLU A 104 1.14 -19.19 -8.00
C GLU A 104 2.40 -19.92 -7.49
N GLY A 105 2.40 -20.39 -6.24
CA GLY A 105 3.33 -21.42 -5.74
C GLY A 105 4.71 -20.92 -5.30
N TYR A 106 4.90 -19.61 -5.10
CA TYR A 106 6.16 -19.04 -4.62
C TYR A 106 6.20 -18.72 -3.12
N ILE A 107 5.06 -18.80 -2.42
CA ILE A 107 5.01 -18.85 -0.94
C ILE A 107 4.44 -20.23 -0.55
N ARG A 108 5.12 -20.95 0.35
CA ARG A 108 4.75 -22.31 0.79
C ARG A 108 4.36 -22.34 2.26
#